data_AF-A0A954B210-F1
#
_entry.id   AF-A0A954B210-F1
#
_cell.length_a   1.000
_cell.length_b   1.000
_cell.length_c   1.000
_cell.angle_alpha   90.00
_cell.angle_beta   90.00
_cell.angle_gamma   90.00
#
_symmetry.space_group_name_H-M   'P 1'
#
loop_
_entity.id
_entity.type
_entity.pdbx_description
1 polymer ?
#
loop_
_entity_poly.entity_id
_entity_poly.type
_entity_poly.pdbx_seq_one_letter_code
_entity_poly.pdbx_strand_id
1 'polypeptide(L)' 'MKLYRFLSEDDTSAFCHKVTAALNNGWALQGDPTYSFDAARGVMRCGQAVVKEVPGTYTPDIKLGEQ' A
#
# COMPACT_ATOMS: atom_id res chain seq x y z
N MET A 1 -16.28 -4.53 6.96
CA MET A 1 -15.13 -3.87 7.59
C MET A 1 -14.32 -3.10 6.56
N LYS A 2 -13.55 -2.10 7.02
CA LYS A 2 -12.64 -1.32 6.19
C LYS A 2 -11.21 -1.78 6.41
N LEU A 3 -10.61 -2.38 5.38
CA LEU A 3 -9.20 -2.76 5.40
C LEU A 3 -8.33 -1.57 5.05
N TYR A 4 -7.15 -1.52 5.66
CA TYR A 4 -6.11 -0.54 5.41
C TYR A 4 -4.81 -1.27 5.10
N ARG A 5 -4.08 -0.80 4.10
CA ARG A 5 -2.73 -1.27 3.78
C ARG A 5 -1.85 -0.09 3.38
N PHE A 6 -0.64 -0.05 3.94
CA PHE A 6 0.38 0.91 3.55
C PHE A 6 1.38 0.26 2.59
N LEU A 7 1.36 0.67 1.33
CA LEU A 7 2.31 0.21 0.32
C LEU A 7 3.56 1.08 0.41
N SER A 8 4.73 0.48 0.56
CA SER A 8 5.99 1.21 0.45
C SER A 8 6.99 0.45 -0.40
N GLU A 9 7.84 1.20 -1.10
CA GLU A 9 8.99 0.66 -1.84
C GLU A 9 10.02 1.76 -2.11
N ASP A 10 11.19 1.39 -2.64
CA ASP A 10 12.14 2.35 -3.23
C ASP A 10 11.50 3.07 -4.43
N ASP A 11 11.92 4.32 -4.69
CA ASP A 11 11.45 5.17 -5.79
C ASP A 11 11.86 4.63 -7.17
N THR A 12 11.15 3.58 -7.58
CA THR A 12 11.35 2.81 -8.80
C THR A 12 10.00 2.38 -9.36
N SER A 13 9.98 1.82 -10.57
CA SER A 13 8.75 1.27 -11.16
C SER A 13 8.09 0.18 -10.31
N ALA A 14 8.84 -0.52 -9.44
CA ALA A 14 8.30 -1.52 -8.54
C ALA A 14 7.22 -0.95 -7.61
N PHE A 15 7.39 0.30 -7.15
CA PHE A 15 6.37 1.00 -6.36
C PHE A 15 5.09 1.22 -7.17
N CYS A 16 5.24 1.75 -8.39
CA CYS A 16 4.11 1.99 -9.29
C CYS A 16 3.35 0.69 -9.59
N HIS A 17 4.04 -0.40 -9.92
CA HIS A 17 3.43 -1.71 -10.13
C HIS A 17 2.68 -2.22 -8.89
N LYS A 18 3.21 -2.01 -7.68
CA LYS A 18 2.57 -2.39 -6.42
C LYS A 18 1.26 -1.62 -6.19
N VAL A 19 1.25 -0.31 -6.45
CA VAL A 19 0.03 0.51 -6.36
C VAL A 19 -0.97 0.11 -7.43
N THR A 20 -0.55 -0.04 -8.69
CA THR A 20 -1.40 -0.49 -9.80
C THR A 20 -2.03 -1.85 -9.51
N ALA A 21 -1.29 -2.81 -8.95
CA ALA A 21 -1.84 -4.12 -8.57
C ALA A 21 -2.94 -3.99 -7.50
N ALA A 22 -2.73 -3.16 -6.47
CA ALA A 22 -3.75 -2.93 -5.45
C ALA A 22 -5.02 -2.31 -6.05
N LEU A 23 -4.88 -1.30 -6.91
CA LEU A 23 -6.02 -0.66 -7.58
C LEU A 23 -6.84 -1.67 -8.41
N ASN A 24 -6.15 -2.53 -9.19
CA ASN A 24 -6.82 -3.56 -9.97
C ASN A 24 -7.46 -4.66 -9.11
N ASN A 25 -6.98 -4.87 -7.88
CA ASN A 25 -7.60 -5.73 -6.89
C ASN A 25 -8.74 -5.04 -6.11
N GLY A 26 -9.24 -3.89 -6.58
CA GLY A 26 -10.39 -3.21 -5.96
C GLY A 26 -10.05 -2.43 -4.69
N TRP A 27 -8.78 -2.14 -4.45
CA TRP A 27 -8.38 -1.17 -3.42
C TRP A 27 -8.53 0.26 -3.96
N ALA A 28 -8.79 1.21 -3.07
CA ALA A 28 -8.85 2.64 -3.38
C ALA A 28 -7.70 3.39 -2.71
N LEU A 29 -7.20 4.44 -3.35
CA LEU A 29 -6.20 5.34 -2.74
C LEU A 29 -6.81 6.09 -1.56
N GLN A 30 -6.02 6.24 -0.49
CA GLN A 30 -6.39 7.03 0.68
C GLN A 30 -5.36 8.16 0.87
N GLY A 31 -5.69 9.34 0.36
CA GLY A 31 -4.81 10.52 0.41
C GLY A 31 -3.62 10.45 -0.55
N ASP A 32 -2.75 11.43 -0.42
CA ASP A 32 -1.58 11.61 -1.30
C ASP A 32 -0.42 10.66 -0.94
N PRO A 33 0.44 10.32 -1.91
CA PRO A 33 1.64 9.54 -1.63
C PRO A 33 2.62 10.31 -0.75
N THR A 34 3.44 9.58 0.00
CA THR A 34 4.50 10.13 0.85
C THR A 34 5.87 9.74 0.32
N TYR A 35 6.85 10.62 0.55
CA TYR A 35 8.25 10.38 0.23
C TYR A 35 9.12 10.56 1.47
N SER A 36 10.16 9.74 1.60
CA SER A 36 11.17 9.88 2.66
C SER A 36 12.52 9.39 2.18
N PHE A 37 13.57 10.13 2.50
CA PHE A 37 14.94 9.71 2.18
C PHE A 37 15.48 8.77 3.25
N ASP A 38 15.87 7.55 2.86
CA ASP A 38 16.56 6.59 3.72
C ASP A 38 18.07 6.83 3.63
N ALA A 39 18.62 7.52 4.63
CA ALA A 39 20.03 7.86 4.67
C ALA A 39 20.96 6.64 4.86
N ALA A 40 20.47 5.55 5.48
CA ALA A 40 21.28 4.35 5.68
C ALA A 40 21.47 3.57 4.37
N ARG A 41 20.47 3.61 3.49
CA ARG A 41 20.50 2.96 2.17
C ARG A 41 20.86 3.89 1.02
N GLY A 42 20.80 5.21 1.23
CA GLY A 42 21.06 6.21 0.20
C GLY A 42 19.99 6.24 -0.90
N VAL A 43 18.73 5.91 -0.57
CA VAL A 43 17.63 5.82 -1.54
C VAL A 43 16.42 6.65 -1.11
N MET A 44 15.63 7.11 -2.08
CA MET A 44 14.30 7.68 -1.83
C MET A 44 13.29 6.54 -1.68
N ARG A 45 12.44 6.62 -0.66
CA ARG A 45 11.35 5.67 -0.39
C ARG A 45 10.01 6.34 -0.64
N CYS A 46 9.10 5.60 -1.25
CA CYS A 46 7.73 6.01 -1.54
C CYS A 46 6.76 5.26 -0.64
N GLY A 47 5.65 5.92 -0.30
CA GLY A 47 4.55 5.36 0.48
C GLY A 47 3.20 5.73 -0.14
N GLN A 48 2.25 4.81 -0.16
CA GLN A 48 0.86 5.08 -0.53
C GLN A 48 -0.07 4.25 0.34
N ALA A 49 -0.99 4.92 1.04
CA ALA A 49 -2.07 4.26 1.74
C ALA A 49 -3.17 3.84 0.76
N VAL A 50 -3.69 2.62 0.94
CA VAL A 50 -4.86 2.12 0.23
C VAL A 50 -5.87 1.51 1.20
N VAL A 51 -7.14 1.62 0.87
CA VAL A 51 -8.26 1.07 1.65
C VAL A 51 -9.16 0.22 0.78
N LYS A 52 -9.82 -0.76 1.40
CA LYS A 52 -10.81 -1.61 0.71
C LYS A 52 -11.95 -1.96 1.65
N GLU A 53 -13.18 -1.75 1.18
CA GLU A 53 -14.38 -2.19 1.89
C GLU A 53 -14.64 -3.66 1.56
N VAL A 54 -14.76 -4.50 2.60
CA VAL A 54 -15.05 -5.93 2.46
C VAL A 54 -16.06 -6.37 3.53
N PRO A 55 -16.87 -7.43 3.31
CA PRO A 55 -17.74 -7.96 4.35
C PRO A 55 -16.92 -8.59 5.51
N GLY A 56 -17.57 -8.76 6.67
CA GLY A 56 -16.99 -9.46 7.82
C GLY A 56 -16.33 -8.56 8.87
N THR A 57 -15.66 -9.23 9.81
CA THR A 57 -15.00 -8.66 11.00
C THR A 57 -13.49 -8.84 10.89
N TYR A 58 -12.74 -7.83 11.32
CA TYR A 58 -11.28 -7.87 11.27
C TYR A 58 -10.73 -8.92 12.24
N THR A 59 -9.73 -9.67 11.78
CA THR A 59 -8.83 -10.46 12.63
C THR A 59 -7.38 -10.22 12.20
N PRO A 60 -6.39 -10.36 13.12
CA PRO A 60 -4.97 -10.22 12.78
C PRO A 60 -4.46 -11.22 11.73
N ASP A 61 -5.14 -12.35 11.55
CA ASP A 61 -4.76 -13.41 10.60
C ASP A 61 -5.10 -13.08 9.13
N ILE A 62 -5.84 -11.99 8.89
CA ILE A 62 -6.23 -11.59 7.54
C ILE A 62 -5.02 -11.13 6.74
N LYS A 63 -4.74 -11.85 5.66
CA LYS A 63 -3.66 -11.52 4.74
C LYS A 63 -4.08 -10.41 3.78
N LEU A 64 -3.80 -9.16 4.17
CA LEU A 64 -4.09 -7.95 3.39
C LEU A 64 -3.52 -7.96 1.96
N GLY A 65 -2.44 -8.71 1.71
CA GLY A 65 -1.85 -8.85 0.37
C GLY A 65 -2.68 -9.71 -0.59
N GLU A 66 -3.53 -10.58 -0.06
CA GLU A 66 -4.33 -11.56 -0.80
C GLU A 66 -5.82 -11.14 -0.92
N GLN A 67 -6.17 -9.92 -0.46
CA GLN A 67 -7.53 -9.40 -0.52
C GLN A 67 -7.82 -8.63 -1.80
#